data_AF-A0A6J4FNE7-F1
#
_entry.id   AF-A0A6J4FNE7-F1
#
_cell.length_a   1.000
_cell.length_b   1.000
_cell.length_c   1.000
_cell.angle_alpha   90.00
_cell.angle_beta   90.00
_cell.angle_gamma   90.00
#
_symmetry.space_group_name_H-M   'P 1'
#
loop_
_entity.id
_entity.type
_entity.pdbx_description
1 polymer ?
#
loop_
_entity_poly.entity_id
_entity_poly.type
_entity_poly.pdbx_seq_one_letter_code
_entity_poly.pdbx_strand_id
1 'polypeptide(L)'
;MFARLNQVAWRPGVRLFDAAAEGGAVALFQGCSRAVMIDVLPPGAGQPGQVLRLKDYPDDPQGAAAGGGAGILATVRRTIDPLPEIEVIGAVAVACMPFRPGLSPLVSAAVGTVAAMLRREFAVNG
;
A
#
# COMPACT_ATOMS: atom_id res chain seq x y z
N MET A 1 -11.03 1.18 -1.53
CA MET A 1 -10.05 1.67 -2.52
C MET A 1 -9.97 0.73 -3.72
N PHE A 2 -9.59 -0.54 -3.51
CA PHE A 2 -9.43 -1.54 -4.56
C PHE A 2 -10.62 -1.60 -5.54
N ALA A 3 -11.86 -1.71 -5.04
CA ALA A 3 -13.06 -1.74 -5.89
C ALA A 3 -13.17 -0.55 -6.88
N ARG A 4 -12.72 0.65 -6.49
CA ARG A 4 -12.71 1.83 -7.39
C ARG A 4 -11.59 1.75 -8.42
N LEU A 5 -10.45 1.19 -8.03
CA LEU A 5 -9.27 1.04 -8.90
C LEU A 5 -9.41 -0.14 -9.87
N ASN A 6 -10.17 -1.17 -9.50
CA ASN A 6 -10.42 -2.35 -10.35
C ASN A 6 -11.26 -2.03 -11.60
N GLN A 7 -11.92 -0.86 -11.62
CA GLN A 7 -12.69 -0.38 -12.77
C GLN A 7 -11.86 0.46 -13.74
N VAL A 8 -10.56 0.64 -13.48
CA VAL A 8 -9.67 1.50 -14.26
C VAL A 8 -8.94 0.67 -15.32
N ALA A 9 -8.86 1.21 -16.55
CA ALA A 9 -7.98 0.69 -17.57
C ALA A 9 -6.53 1.09 -17.28
N TRP A 10 -5.70 0.10 -16.95
CA TRP A 10 -4.29 0.30 -16.62
C TRP A 10 -3.39 0.19 -17.86
N ARG A 11 -2.25 0.91 -17.84
CA ARG A 11 -1.24 0.76 -18.90
C ARG A 11 -0.75 -0.69 -18.98
N PRO A 12 -0.31 -1.15 -20.17
CA PRO A 12 0.32 -2.47 -20.30
C PRO A 12 1.43 -2.67 -19.25
N GLY A 13 1.43 -3.83 -18.60
CA GLY A 13 2.39 -4.18 -17.55
C GLY A 13 2.00 -3.75 -16.12
N VAL A 14 0.95 -2.94 -15.94
CA VAL A 14 0.43 -2.60 -14.60
C VAL A 14 -0.63 -3.63 -14.19
N ARG A 15 -0.45 -4.22 -13.01
CA ARG A 15 -1.38 -5.17 -12.40
C ARG A 15 -1.84 -4.62 -11.05
N LEU A 16 -3.14 -4.74 -10.76
CA LEU A 16 -3.75 -4.35 -9.50
C LEU A 16 -4.17 -5.61 -8.75
N PHE A 17 -3.77 -5.74 -7.49
CA PHE A 17 -4.12 -6.87 -6.64
C PHE A 17 -4.78 -6.41 -5.33
N ASP A 18 -5.68 -7.23 -4.82
CA ASP A 18 -6.16 -7.14 -3.44
C ASP A 18 -5.46 -8.22 -2.62
N ALA A 19 -4.39 -7.83 -1.91
CA ALA A 19 -3.56 -8.79 -1.18
C ALA A 19 -4.33 -9.65 -0.17
N ALA A 20 -5.45 -9.16 0.37
CA ALA A 20 -6.29 -9.94 1.28
C ALA A 20 -7.07 -11.04 0.55
N ALA A 21 -7.50 -10.79 -0.69
CA ALA A 21 -8.19 -11.77 -1.53
C ALA A 21 -7.24 -12.83 -2.11
N GLU A 22 -5.96 -12.47 -2.31
CA GLU A 22 -4.92 -13.38 -2.85
C GLU A 22 -4.34 -14.35 -1.81
N GLY A 23 -4.78 -14.28 -0.54
CA GLY A 23 -4.26 -15.11 0.55
C GLY A 23 -2.84 -14.72 1.00
N GLY A 24 -2.27 -13.64 0.48
CA GLY A 24 -0.97 -13.10 0.86
C GLY A 24 -0.34 -12.19 -0.20
N ALA A 25 0.54 -11.28 0.22
CA ALA A 25 1.14 -10.28 -0.66
C ALA A 25 2.51 -10.68 -1.25
N VAL A 26 3.27 -11.58 -0.60
CA VAL A 26 4.70 -11.78 -0.90
C VAL A 26 4.94 -12.23 -2.34
N ALA A 27 4.19 -13.22 -2.83
CA ALA A 27 4.35 -13.72 -4.20
C ALA A 27 3.97 -12.69 -5.27
N LEU A 28 3.15 -11.68 -4.93
CA LEU A 28 2.70 -10.65 -5.87
C LEU A 28 3.84 -9.72 -6.33
N PHE A 29 4.96 -9.72 -5.61
CA PHE A 29 6.17 -8.97 -5.98
C PHE A 29 7.01 -9.69 -7.05
N GLN A 30 6.76 -10.97 -7.33
CA GLN A 30 7.54 -11.74 -8.30
C GLN A 30 7.33 -11.24 -9.73
N GLY A 31 8.43 -11.13 -10.47
CA GLY A 31 8.44 -10.69 -11.87
C GLY A 31 8.07 -9.20 -12.06
N CYS A 32 8.01 -8.42 -10.98
CA CYS A 32 7.80 -6.98 -11.05
C CYS A 32 9.15 -6.25 -11.11
N SER A 33 9.24 -5.19 -11.92
CA SER A 33 10.36 -4.24 -11.86
C SER A 33 10.12 -3.14 -10.82
N ARG A 34 8.85 -2.77 -10.60
CA ARG A 34 8.40 -1.80 -9.61
C ARG A 34 7.13 -2.30 -8.92
N ALA A 35 7.03 -2.10 -7.61
CA ALA A 35 5.84 -2.41 -6.81
C ALA A 35 5.44 -1.21 -5.95
N VAL A 36 4.13 -0.91 -5.94
CA VAL A 36 3.55 0.12 -5.06
C VAL A 36 2.62 -0.59 -4.08
N MET A 37 3.03 -0.66 -2.81
CA MET A 37 2.21 -1.21 -1.75
C MET A 37 1.38 -0.09 -1.12
N ILE A 38 0.09 -0.34 -0.93
CA ILE A 38 -0.80 0.60 -0.24
C ILE A 38 -1.08 0.07 1.15
N ASP A 39 -0.72 0.84 2.17
CA ASP A 39 -0.87 0.45 3.57
C ASP A 39 -1.42 1.62 4.40
N VAL A 40 -1.90 1.33 5.60
CA VAL A 40 -2.16 2.35 6.62
C VAL A 40 -0.86 2.64 7.37
N LEU A 41 -0.56 3.92 7.60
CA LEU A 41 0.60 4.31 8.39
C LEU A 41 0.21 4.50 9.86
N PRO A 42 1.07 4.12 10.81
CA PRO A 42 0.74 4.22 12.23
C PRO A 42 0.58 5.68 12.67
N PRO A 43 -0.21 5.96 13.72
CA PRO A 43 -0.23 7.27 14.36
C PRO A 43 1.18 7.73 14.73
N GLY A 44 1.50 9.00 14.48
CA GLY A 44 2.82 9.58 14.74
C GLY A 44 3.79 9.54 13.54
N ALA A 45 3.48 8.80 12.46
CA ALA A 45 4.24 8.87 11.21
C ALA A 45 4.07 10.23 10.47
N GLY A 46 3.03 11.01 10.82
CA GLY A 46 2.70 12.30 10.25
C GLY A 46 1.38 12.84 10.84
N GLN A 47 0.73 13.75 10.12
CA GLN A 47 -0.60 14.26 10.50
C GLN A 47 -1.71 13.27 10.13
N PRO A 48 -2.75 13.05 10.95
CA PRO A 48 -3.83 12.14 10.59
C PRO A 48 -4.48 12.45 9.24
N GLY A 49 -4.63 11.45 8.38
CA GLY A 49 -5.12 11.59 7.00
C GLY A 49 -4.09 12.08 5.99
N GLN A 50 -2.88 12.47 6.42
CA GLN A 50 -1.80 12.81 5.52
C GLN A 50 -1.42 11.57 4.70
N VAL A 51 -1.31 11.74 3.38
CA VAL A 51 -0.79 10.72 2.47
C VAL A 51 0.72 10.90 2.36
N LEU A 52 1.48 9.85 2.65
CA LEU A 52 2.94 9.82 2.50
C LEU A 52 3.33 8.79 1.44
N ARG A 53 4.40 9.08 0.69
CA ARG A 53 5.09 8.14 -0.20
C ARG A 53 6.46 7.83 0.40
N LEU A 54 6.73 6.57 0.70
CA LEU A 54 7.89 6.12 1.46
C LEU A 54 8.66 5.10 0.62
N LYS A 55 9.91 5.42 0.28
CA LYS A 55 10.85 4.47 -0.34
C LYS A 55 11.61 3.66 0.71
N ASP A 56 11.79 4.25 1.89
CA ASP A 56 12.42 3.62 3.05
C ASP A 56 11.36 3.35 4.12
N TYR A 57 10.48 2.38 3.83
CA TYR A 57 9.49 1.92 4.78
C TYR A 57 10.13 0.88 5.71
N PRO A 58 9.95 0.99 7.05
CA PRO A 58 10.56 0.06 7.98
C PRO A 58 10.11 -1.38 7.68
N ASP A 59 11.06 -2.29 7.76
CA ASP A 59 10.88 -3.73 7.61
C ASP A 59 11.09 -4.46 8.95
N ASP A 60 11.08 -3.73 10.06
CA ASP A 60 11.17 -4.30 11.40
C ASP A 60 9.84 -5.01 11.76
N PRO A 61 9.84 -6.36 11.83
CA PRO A 61 8.64 -7.11 12.17
C PRO A 61 8.25 -6.97 13.65
N GLN A 62 9.04 -6.27 14.48
CA GLN A 62 8.76 -5.96 15.89
C GLN A 62 8.41 -4.48 16.12
N GLY A 63 8.43 -3.65 15.06
CA GLY A 63 8.17 -2.21 15.16
C GLY A 63 6.69 -1.84 15.24
N ALA A 64 6.39 -0.53 15.28
CA ALA A 64 5.01 -0.02 15.34
C ALA A 64 4.12 -0.39 14.12
N ALA A 65 4.73 -0.86 13.03
CA ALA A 65 4.06 -1.37 11.83
C ALA A 65 4.10 -2.92 11.72
N ALA A 66 4.50 -3.61 12.81
CA ALA A 66 4.62 -5.07 12.88
C ALA A 66 3.33 -5.78 12.46
N GLY A 67 3.49 -6.92 11.77
CA GLY A 67 2.38 -7.78 11.31
C GLY A 67 1.61 -7.28 10.08
N GLY A 68 1.73 -5.99 9.72
CA GLY A 68 1.16 -5.39 8.50
C GLY A 68 2.14 -5.37 7.33
N GLY A 69 2.18 -4.27 6.58
CA GLY A 69 3.07 -4.10 5.43
C GLY A 69 4.57 -4.26 5.76
N ALA A 70 5.00 -3.91 6.97
CA ALA A 70 6.42 -4.03 7.37
C ALA A 70 6.89 -5.50 7.36
N GLY A 71 6.08 -6.42 7.91
CA GLY A 71 6.40 -7.85 7.92
C GLY A 71 6.38 -8.47 6.52
N ILE A 72 5.46 -8.01 5.66
CA ILE A 72 5.41 -8.39 4.24
C ILE A 72 6.71 -7.97 3.55
N LEU A 73 7.11 -6.70 3.70
CA LEU A 73 8.32 -6.18 3.06
C LEU A 73 9.60 -6.84 3.58
N ALA A 74 9.68 -7.13 4.87
CA ALA A 74 10.79 -7.89 5.44
C ALA A 74 10.94 -9.26 4.78
N THR A 75 9.81 -9.92 4.50
CA THR A 75 9.81 -11.23 3.81
C THR A 75 10.18 -11.05 2.34
N VAL A 76 9.57 -10.11 1.64
CA VAL A 76 9.87 -9.80 0.23
C VAL A 76 11.36 -9.53 0.02
N ARG A 77 11.98 -8.69 0.86
CA ARG A 77 13.41 -8.36 0.78
C ARG A 77 14.34 -9.56 1.01
N ARG A 78 13.87 -10.60 1.71
CA ARG A 78 14.64 -11.83 1.97
C ARG A 78 14.42 -12.92 0.93
N THR A 79 13.26 -12.95 0.27
CA THR A 79 12.85 -14.12 -0.53
C THR A 79 12.64 -13.84 -2.01
N ILE A 80 12.54 -12.57 -2.42
CA ILE A 80 12.25 -12.19 -3.81
C ILE A 80 13.52 -11.69 -4.48
N ASP A 81 13.88 -12.34 -5.58
CA ASP A 81 15.00 -11.98 -6.44
C ASP A 81 14.59 -12.13 -7.93
N PRO A 82 14.83 -11.12 -8.79
CA PRO A 82 15.31 -9.78 -8.45
C PRO A 82 14.29 -9.00 -7.60
N LEU A 83 14.79 -8.25 -6.61
CA LEU A 83 13.95 -7.39 -5.78
C LEU A 83 13.44 -6.20 -6.61
N PRO A 84 12.11 -5.96 -6.71
CA PRO A 84 11.59 -4.77 -7.38
C PRO A 84 11.98 -3.48 -6.66
N GLU A 85 11.91 -2.34 -7.37
CA GLU A 85 11.82 -1.04 -6.71
C GLU A 85 10.50 -0.96 -5.94
N ILE A 86 10.57 -0.81 -4.62
CA ILE A 86 9.39 -0.81 -3.75
C ILE A 86 9.13 0.59 -3.22
N GLU A 87 7.87 1.00 -3.31
CA GLU A 87 7.34 2.21 -2.68
C GLU A 87 6.10 1.86 -1.86
N VAL A 88 5.98 2.45 -0.68
CA VAL A 88 4.77 2.39 0.13
C VAL A 88 4.06 3.73 0.05
N ILE A 89 2.78 3.71 -0.33
CA ILE A 89 1.91 4.88 -0.21
C ILE A 89 0.91 4.58 0.89
N GLY A 90 0.82 5.45 1.88
CA GLY A 90 -0.11 5.22 2.97
C GLY A 90 -0.67 6.49 3.57
N ALA A 91 -1.86 6.35 4.14
CA ALA A 91 -2.53 7.41 4.90
C ALA A 91 -2.24 7.21 6.39
N VAL A 92 -1.85 8.28 7.08
CA VAL A 92 -1.60 8.23 8.53
C VAL A 92 -2.92 8.04 9.28
N ALA A 93 -3.00 6.98 10.08
CA ALA A 93 -4.15 6.70 10.90
C ALA A 93 -4.32 7.74 12.02
N VAL A 94 -5.57 8.04 12.37
CA VAL A 94 -5.89 8.76 13.61
C VAL A 94 -5.57 7.86 14.81
N ALA A 95 -6.03 6.60 14.73
CA ALA A 95 -5.77 5.55 15.70
C ALA A 95 -6.03 4.20 15.02
N CYS A 96 -5.36 3.14 15.50
CA CYS A 96 -5.64 1.76 15.11
C CYS A 96 -6.19 1.03 16.33
N MET A 97 -7.48 0.68 16.31
CA MET A 97 -8.14 -0.03 17.41
C MET A 97 -8.45 -1.46 16.99
N PRO A 98 -7.97 -2.48 17.71
CA PRO A 98 -8.29 -3.88 17.42
C PRO A 98 -9.80 -4.12 17.36
N PHE A 99 -10.23 -4.93 16.40
CA PHE A 99 -11.62 -5.38 16.22
C PHE A 99 -12.65 -4.25 16.03
N ARG A 100 -12.21 -3.04 15.65
CA ARG A 100 -13.09 -1.93 15.26
C ARG A 100 -12.86 -1.59 13.78
N PRO A 101 -13.59 -2.24 12.86
CA PRO A 101 -13.44 -1.96 11.44
C PRO A 101 -13.98 -0.56 11.10
N GLY A 102 -13.46 0.01 10.02
CA GLY A 102 -13.91 1.29 9.50
C GLY A 102 -12.77 2.29 9.35
N LEU A 103 -13.04 3.35 8.59
CA LEU A 103 -12.10 4.45 8.36
C LEU A 103 -12.62 5.70 9.06
N SER A 104 -11.71 6.49 9.64
CA SER A 104 -12.03 7.86 10.04
C SER A 104 -12.34 8.72 8.80
N PRO A 105 -13.05 9.86 8.94
CA PRO A 105 -13.32 10.76 7.81
C PRO A 105 -12.05 11.21 7.07
N LEU A 106 -10.98 11.51 7.82
CA LEU A 106 -9.69 11.93 7.26
C LEU A 106 -9.04 10.82 6.42
N VAL A 107 -9.02 9.58 6.92
CA VAL A 107 -8.46 8.45 6.18
C VAL A 107 -9.35 8.08 4.98
N SER A 108 -10.68 8.20 5.11
CA SER A 108 -11.62 7.98 4.01
C SER A 108 -11.38 8.97 2.86
N ALA A 109 -11.15 10.25 3.17
CA ALA A 109 -10.77 11.27 2.19
C ALA A 109 -9.42 10.95 1.54
N ALA A 110 -8.43 10.55 2.35
CA ALA A 110 -7.09 10.17 1.87
C ALA A 110 -7.14 8.99 0.88
N VAL A 111 -8.01 8.00 1.10
CA VAL A 111 -8.24 6.91 0.15
C VAL A 111 -8.67 7.43 -1.23
N GLY A 112 -9.50 8.48 -1.28
CA GLY A 112 -9.87 9.15 -2.52
C GLY A 112 -8.66 9.79 -3.21
N THR A 113 -7.84 10.51 -2.45
CA THR A 113 -6.60 11.14 -2.93
C THR A 113 -5.63 10.12 -3.50
N VAL A 114 -5.34 9.04 -2.77
CA VAL A 114 -4.44 7.96 -3.22
C VAL A 114 -4.96 7.33 -4.51
N ALA A 115 -6.26 7.02 -4.59
CA ALA A 115 -6.83 6.45 -5.80
C ALA A 115 -6.70 7.39 -7.01
N ALA A 116 -6.91 8.70 -6.83
CA ALA A 116 -6.73 9.68 -7.90
C ALA A 116 -5.27 9.79 -8.34
N MET A 117 -4.32 9.77 -7.40
CA MET A 117 -2.87 9.77 -7.69
C MET A 117 -2.47 8.56 -8.53
N LEU A 118 -2.86 7.34 -8.10
CA LEU A 118 -2.53 6.10 -8.80
C LEU A 118 -3.13 6.08 -10.21
N ARG A 119 -4.38 6.54 -10.36
CA ARG A 119 -5.00 6.67 -11.69
C ARG A 119 -4.21 7.61 -12.59
N ARG A 120 -3.84 8.80 -12.09
CA ARG A 120 -3.06 9.77 -12.87
C ARG A 120 -1.69 9.23 -13.28
N GLU A 121 -1.05 8.44 -12.43
CA GLU A 121 0.29 7.90 -12.67
C GLU A 121 0.27 6.68 -13.62
N PHE A 122 -0.67 5.76 -13.44
CA PHE A 122 -0.59 4.43 -14.07
C PHE A 122 -1.74 4.08 -15.01
N ALA A 123 -2.84 4.84 -15.04
CA ALA A 123 -3.91 4.56 -15.98
C ALA A 123 -3.46 4.85 -17.42
N VAL A 124 -4.13 4.24 -18.38
CA VAL A 124 -4.04 4.70 -19.77
C VAL A 124 -4.56 6.13 -19.79
N ASN A 125 -3.73 7.09 -20.21
CA ASN A 125 -4.23 8.42 -20.51
C ASN A 125 -5.17 8.25 -21.71
N GLY A 126 -6.45 8.57 -21.53
CA GLY A 126 -7.33 8.81 -22.67
C GLY A 126 -6.83 9.97 -23.50
#